data_AF-A0A552HQL5-F1
#
_entry.id   AF-A0A552HQL5-F1
#
_cell.length_a   1.000
_cell.length_b   1.000
_cell.length_c   1.000
_cell.angle_alpha   90.00
_cell.angle_beta   90.00
_cell.angle_gamma   90.00
#
_symmetry.space_group_name_H-M   'P 1'
#
loop_
_entity.id
_entity.type
_entity.pdbx_description
1 polymer ?
#
loop_
_entity_poly.entity_id
_entity_poly.type
_entity_poly.pdbx_seq_one_letter_code
_entity_poly.pdbx_strand_id
1 'polypeptide(L)' 'MGKIEVGIGTLQAEWVREQPQVHVDESPWSVKGIKEWWWNISGQGFSLFHAGDTRSRQELEQLLGKSFAGVL' A
#
# COMPACT_ATOMS: atom_id res chain seq x y z
N MET A 1 -2.38 1.72 24.25
CA MET A 1 -3.59 1.61 23.42
C MET A 1 -3.30 2.32 22.11
N GLY A 2 -3.08 1.59 21.01
CA GLY A 2 -2.77 2.21 19.71
C GLY A 2 -4.01 2.92 19.17
N LYS A 3 -3.90 4.20 18.82
CA LYS A 3 -4.98 4.99 18.24
C LYS A 3 -5.09 4.60 16.77
N ILE A 4 -6.22 4.04 16.35
CA ILE A 4 -6.48 3.74 14.93
C ILE A 4 -7.10 5.01 14.34
N GLU A 5 -6.36 5.69 13.48
CA GLU A 5 -6.86 6.82 12.72
C GLU A 5 -7.22 6.35 11.31
N VAL A 6 -8.49 6.49 10.95
CA VAL A 6 -8.98 6.19 9.60
C VAL A 6 -9.00 7.50 8.82
N GLY A 7 -8.28 7.57 7.72
CA GLY A 7 -8.37 8.68 6.78
C GLY A 7 -8.40 8.17 5.34
N ILE A 8 -8.81 9.01 4.40
CA ILE A 8 -8.93 8.68 2.98
C ILE A 8 -8.13 9.74 2.20
N GLY A 9 -7.16 9.34 1.36
CA GLY A 9 -6.59 10.24 0.34
C GLY A 9 -5.08 10.11 0.05
N THR A 10 -4.67 10.75 -1.05
CA THR A 10 -3.30 10.86 -1.60
C THR A 10 -2.26 11.37 -0.60
N LEU A 11 -2.66 12.17 0.38
CA LEU A 11 -1.80 12.70 1.45
C LEU A 11 -1.15 11.59 2.31
N GLN A 12 -1.78 10.41 2.43
CA GLN A 12 -1.23 9.30 3.20
C GLN A 12 -0.13 8.54 2.45
N ALA A 13 -0.22 8.47 1.12
CA ALA A 13 0.81 7.84 0.31
C ALA A 13 2.12 8.63 0.39
N GLU A 14 2.06 9.97 0.42
CA GLU A 14 3.26 10.81 0.57
C GLU A 14 3.93 10.59 1.93
N TRP A 15 3.17 10.59 3.04
CA TRP A 15 3.71 10.32 4.37
C TRP A 15 4.28 8.89 4.52
N VAL A 16 3.66 7.88 3.89
CA VAL A 16 4.16 6.50 3.90
C VAL A 16 5.56 6.40 3.25
N ARG A 17 5.86 7.25 2.26
CA ARG A 17 7.18 7.30 1.61
C ARG A 17 8.28 7.87 2.51
N GLU A 18 7.90 8.65 3.52
CA GLU A 18 8.83 9.22 4.50
C GLU A 18 9.20 8.22 5.60
N GLN A 19 8.53 7.06 5.65
CA GLN A 19 8.78 6.05 6.68
C GLN A 19 10.12 5.34 6.42
N PRO A 20 10.88 5.03 7.49
CA PRO A 20 12.22 4.44 7.36
C PRO A 20 12.20 3.03 6.74
N GLN A 21 11.09 2.31 6.92
CA GLN A 21 10.86 0.99 6.36
C GLN A 21 9.35 0.77 6.21
N VAL A 22 8.97 0.06 5.15
CA VAL A 22 7.62 -0.49 5.00
C VAL A 22 7.71 -1.94 4.53
N HIS A 23 6.72 -2.73 4.89
CA HIS A 23 6.46 -4.06 4.35
C HIS A 23 5.31 -3.94 3.35
N VAL A 24 5.43 -4.66 2.24
CA VAL A 24 4.43 -4.69 1.18
C VAL A 24 4.02 -6.14 0.98
N ASP A 25 2.72 -6.39 0.95
CA ASP A 25 2.13 -7.66 0.55
C ASP A 25 1.00 -7.43 -0.46
N GLU A 26 0.91 -8.30 -1.45
CA GLU A 26 -0.21 -8.36 -2.38
C GLU A 26 -0.94 -9.69 -2.30
N SER A 27 -2.26 -9.60 -2.15
CA SER A 27 -3.14 -10.76 -2.11
C SER A 27 -4.21 -10.62 -3.20
N PRO A 28 -4.35 -11.61 -4.11
CA PRO A 28 -5.42 -11.56 -5.10
C PRO A 28 -6.78 -11.75 -4.41
N TRP A 29 -7.76 -10.95 -4.79
CA TRP A 29 -9.14 -11.06 -4.32
C TRP A 29 -10.09 -11.04 -5.52
N SER A 30 -10.94 -12.07 -5.66
CA SER A 30 -12.04 -12.01 -6.60
C SER A 30 -13.22 -11.17 -6.08
N VAL A 31 -13.51 -10.07 -6.74
CA VAL A 31 -14.67 -9.22 -6.49
C VAL A 31 -15.61 -9.31 -7.68
N LYS A 32 -16.81 -9.84 -7.47
CA LYS A 32 -17.82 -10.06 -8.52
C LYS A 32 -17.30 -10.85 -9.75
N GLY A 33 -16.37 -11.78 -9.53
CA GLY A 33 -15.77 -12.59 -10.58
C GLY A 33 -14.62 -11.92 -11.35
N ILE A 34 -14.30 -10.67 -11.03
CA ILE A 34 -13.10 -9.97 -11.53
C ILE A 34 -11.97 -10.23 -10.54
N LYS A 35 -10.77 -10.52 -11.03
CA LYS A 35 -9.59 -10.67 -10.19
C LYS A 35 -9.00 -9.28 -9.94
N GLU A 36 -9.14 -8.80 -8.71
CA GLU A 36 -8.53 -7.58 -8.21
C GLU A 36 -7.36 -7.92 -7.27
N TRP A 37 -6.59 -6.91 -6.88
CA TRP A 37 -5.43 -7.06 -6.02
C TRP A 37 -5.59 -6.18 -4.78
N TRP A 38 -5.45 -6.81 -3.62
CA TRP A 38 -5.41 -6.12 -2.36
C TRP A 38 -3.97 -5.89 -1.95
N TRP A 39 -3.56 -4.64 -1.94
CA TRP A 39 -2.25 -4.21 -1.48
C TRP A 39 -2.31 -3.82 0.00
N ASN A 40 -1.39 -4.38 0.79
CA ASN A 40 -1.16 -3.97 2.16
C ASN A 40 0.24 -3.38 2.28
N ILE A 41 0.33 -2.11 2.65
CA ILE A 41 1.58 -1.42 2.96
C ILE A 41 1.57 -1.12 4.45
N SER A 42 2.51 -1.69 5.18
CA SER A 42 2.52 -1.60 6.64
C SER A 42 3.89 -1.22 7.19
N GLY A 43 3.90 -0.65 8.37
CA GLY A 43 5.10 -0.28 9.10
C GLY A 43 4.80 -0.16 10.59
N GLN A 44 5.72 0.42 11.35
CA GLN A 44 5.51 0.55 12.79
C GLN A 44 4.32 1.48 13.08
N GLY A 45 3.23 0.91 13.58
CA GLY A 45 2.05 1.66 14.01
C GLY A 45 1.06 2.02 12.91
N PHE A 46 1.21 1.50 11.69
CA PHE A 46 0.25 1.76 10.60
C PHE A 46 0.08 0.57 9.65
N SER A 47 -1.07 0.54 8.97
CA SER A 47 -1.30 -0.24 7.75
C SER A 47 -2.17 0.58 6.80
N LEU A 48 -1.74 0.66 5.56
CA LEU A 48 -2.41 1.31 4.45
C LEU A 48 -2.87 0.22 3.49
N PHE A 49 -4.16 0.26 3.14
CA PHE A 49 -4.77 -0.68 2.22
C PHE A 49 -5.14 0.00 0.92
N HIS A 50 -4.84 -0.66 -0.20
CA HIS A 50 -5.18 -0.17 -1.53
C HIS A 50 -5.74 -1.31 -2.38
N ALA A 51 -6.94 -1.11 -2.93
CA ALA A 51 -7.49 -1.99 -3.95
C ALA A 51 -6.94 -1.55 -5.30
N GLY A 52 -6.25 -2.46 -5.97
CA GLY A 52 -5.65 -2.26 -7.28
C GLY A 52 -6.20 -3.22 -8.33
N ASP A 53 -6.15 -2.79 -9.59
CA ASP A 53 -6.61 -3.60 -10.72
C ASP A 53 -5.53 -4.61 -11.14
N THR A 54 -4.26 -4.36 -10.80
CA THR A 54 -3.13 -5.21 -11.19
C THR A 54 -2.16 -5.53 -10.04
N ARG A 55 -1.25 -6.47 -10.29
CA ARG A 55 -0.08 -6.74 -9.42
C ARG A 55 1.20 -6.07 -9.95
N SER A 56 1.06 -4.98 -10.69
CA SER A 56 2.20 -4.44 -11.44
C SER A 56 3.13 -3.64 -10.53
N ARG A 57 4.43 -3.68 -10.85
CA ARG A 57 5.43 -2.77 -10.28
C ARG A 57 5.02 -1.30 -10.44
N GLN A 58 4.32 -0.97 -11.52
CA GLN A 58 3.86 0.38 -11.78
C GLN A 58 2.87 0.87 -10.72
N GLU A 59 2.00 -0.02 -10.22
CA GLU A 59 1.04 0.29 -9.15
C GLU A 59 1.75 0.57 -7.84
N LEU A 60 2.78 -0.23 -7.52
CA LEU A 60 3.66 0.02 -6.39
C LEU A 60 4.45 1.33 -6.50
N GLU A 61 4.98 1.65 -7.68
CA GLU A 61 5.68 2.92 -7.93
C GLU A 61 4.74 4.12 -7.83
N GLN A 62 3.45 3.96 -8.14
CA GLN A 62 2.45 5.01 -7.91
C GLN A 62 2.18 5.22 -6.42
N LEU A 63 2.16 4.15 -5.63
CA LEU A 63 1.94 4.21 -4.18
C LEU A 63 3.18 4.73 -3.43
N LEU A 64 4.34 4.11 -3.65
CA LEU A 64 5.58 4.33 -2.89
C LEU A 64 6.58 5.26 -3.59
N GLY A 65 6.30 5.68 -4.81
CA GLY A 65 7.25 6.44 -5.64
C GLY A 65 8.27 5.53 -6.34
N LYS A 66 8.99 6.10 -7.32
CA LYS A 66 9.99 5.38 -8.12
C LYS A 66 11.26 5.00 -7.35
N SER A 67 11.48 5.67 -6.21
CA SER A 67 12.69 5.56 -5.40
C SER A 67 12.30 5.09 -4.00
N PHE A 68 11.91 3.83 -3.89
CA PHE A 68 11.75 3.19 -2.58
C PHE A 68 12.99 2.35 -2.31
N ALA A 69 13.70 2.63 -1.21
CA ALA A 69 14.99 1.98 -0.91
C ALA A 69 14.85 0.51 -0.48
N GLY A 70 13.61 0.04 -0.23
CA GLY A 70 13.31 -1.36 0.03
C GLY A 70 13.25 -2.15 -1.27
N VAL A 71 14.07 -3.20 -1.36
CA VAL A 71 14.04 -4.17 -2.46
C VAL A 71 12.63 -4.73 -2.58
N LEU A 72 12.06 -4.66 -3.79
CA LEU A 72 10.87 -5.39 -4.22
C LEU A 72 11.28 -6.75 -4.76
#